data_AF-B1L4N9-F1
#
_entry.id   AF-B1L4N9-F1
#
_cell.length_a   1.000
_cell.length_b   1.000
_cell.length_c   1.000
_cell.angle_alpha   90.00
_cell.angle_beta   90.00
_cell.angle_gamma   90.00
#
_symmetry.space_group_name_H-M   'P 1'
#
loop_
_entity.id
_entity.type
_entity.pdbx_description
1 polymer ?
#
loop_
_entity_poly.entity_id
_entity_poly.type
_entity_poly.pdbx_seq_one_letter_code
_entity_poly.pdbx_strand_id
1 'polypeptide(L)'
;MRSYVPLLVLILASFAILYLALTSNPDLKASYDSLKKEHEKLLSEYKKLNSTYNDLKREHENALNELKELKASYESLRKEHEKLLSSYNALNSSYSALRKEHEATLSELRTLRSEYESLARRYNELQEDFGALKREHENTLNELRNLRSEYDDLMSRYNKLQGDYNDLLNAYNLLKGYHSSAKQVRWYEKVAYEKLSTNWFKTELALWRSWYILKSDLRVLLLSDDYGQAGATMFAEMVRRDLSYNSDLYRGIIHEWLRDHPARNEVELANEIARLFYSLDHKYAYPGVDEPNAGLPLFPVELLAYNLGDCEDHAMLLAALYKTAGFRVRMITVPRHAALQIYLDGRWRFLEATIHFDDGGDAPCSFYSSLTVDYLERTFLNGYSGVTYYYDEV
;
A
#
# COMPACT_ATOMS: atom_id res chain seq x y z
N MET A 1 133.22 -37.73 -114.04
CA MET A 1 133.69 -38.34 -115.31
C MET A 1 132.94 -39.65 -115.51
N ARG A 2 132.62 -39.99 -116.76
CA ARG A 2 131.62 -40.98 -117.22
C ARG A 2 130.16 -40.50 -117.23
N SER A 3 129.86 -39.85 -118.36
CA SER A 3 128.73 -40.16 -119.25
C SER A 3 127.33 -39.59 -118.94
N TYR A 4 127.23 -38.30 -118.60
CA TYR A 4 125.98 -37.52 -118.77
C TYR A 4 125.91 -36.75 -120.09
N VAL A 5 126.95 -36.88 -120.91
CA VAL A 5 127.00 -36.35 -122.29
C VAL A 5 125.78 -36.79 -123.12
N PRO A 6 125.23 -38.02 -123.03
CA PRO A 6 124.07 -38.36 -123.85
C PRO A 6 122.79 -37.60 -123.43
N LEU A 7 122.58 -37.32 -122.14
CA LEU A 7 121.34 -36.71 -121.63
C LEU A 7 121.26 -35.20 -121.85
N LEU A 8 122.38 -34.49 -121.65
CA LEU A 8 122.45 -33.05 -121.90
C LEU A 8 122.46 -32.75 -123.42
N VAL A 9 123.09 -33.63 -124.23
CA VAL A 9 123.00 -33.55 -125.69
C VAL A 9 121.59 -33.89 -126.17
N LEU A 10 120.85 -34.81 -125.53
CA LEU A 10 119.45 -35.09 -125.88
C LEU A 10 118.50 -33.93 -125.53
N ILE A 11 118.68 -33.25 -124.39
CA ILE A 11 117.85 -32.09 -124.00
C ILE A 11 118.18 -30.87 -124.85
N LEU A 12 119.47 -30.60 -125.10
CA LEU A 12 119.88 -29.52 -126.00
C LEU A 12 119.54 -29.82 -127.45
N ALA A 13 119.61 -31.08 -127.90
CA ALA A 13 119.14 -31.49 -129.21
C ALA A 13 117.62 -31.39 -129.30
N SER A 14 116.85 -31.75 -128.27
CA SER A 14 115.39 -31.56 -128.29
C SER A 14 115.02 -30.08 -128.26
N PHE A 15 115.75 -29.24 -127.52
CA PHE A 15 115.56 -27.79 -127.55
C PHE A 15 116.01 -27.18 -128.88
N ALA A 16 117.07 -27.71 -129.51
CA ALA A 16 117.54 -27.27 -130.83
C ALA A 16 116.62 -27.76 -131.95
N ILE A 17 116.05 -28.96 -131.87
CA ILE A 17 115.03 -29.50 -132.79
C ILE A 17 113.72 -28.73 -132.61
N LEU A 18 113.34 -28.40 -131.39
CA LEU A 18 112.18 -27.55 -131.09
C LEU A 18 112.44 -26.11 -131.58
N TYR A 19 113.64 -25.56 -131.36
CA TYR A 19 114.03 -24.24 -131.86
C TYR A 19 114.10 -24.21 -133.39
N LEU A 20 114.70 -25.22 -134.04
CA LEU A 20 114.71 -25.38 -135.50
C LEU A 20 113.30 -25.59 -136.07
N ALA A 21 112.44 -26.36 -135.40
CA ALA A 21 111.05 -26.56 -135.82
C ALA A 21 110.21 -25.28 -135.66
N LEU A 22 110.47 -24.48 -134.62
CA LEU A 22 109.85 -23.17 -134.40
C LEU A 22 110.43 -22.06 -135.30
N THR A 23 111.64 -22.22 -135.86
CA THR A 23 112.23 -21.26 -136.82
C THR A 23 112.00 -21.63 -138.29
N SER A 24 111.76 -22.91 -138.61
CA SER A 24 111.57 -23.40 -139.98
C SER A 24 110.09 -23.53 -140.39
N ASN A 25 109.16 -23.44 -139.43
CA ASN A 25 107.73 -23.66 -139.67
C ASN A 25 106.86 -22.59 -138.95
N PRO A 26 106.44 -21.52 -139.66
CA PRO A 26 105.76 -20.37 -139.07
C PRO A 26 104.41 -20.71 -138.43
N ASP A 27 103.72 -21.74 -138.91
CA ASP A 27 102.40 -22.16 -138.39
C ASP A 27 102.51 -22.75 -136.97
N LEU A 28 103.60 -23.46 -136.68
CA LEU A 28 103.80 -24.06 -135.35
C LEU A 28 104.08 -22.99 -134.28
N LYS A 29 104.79 -21.92 -134.65
CA LYS A 29 105.06 -20.77 -133.77
C LYS A 29 103.79 -19.97 -133.48
N ALA A 30 102.97 -19.71 -134.52
CA ALA A 30 101.68 -19.05 -134.35
C ALA A 30 100.73 -19.85 -133.45
N SER A 31 100.72 -21.18 -133.57
CA SER A 31 99.94 -22.07 -132.71
C SER A 31 100.42 -22.03 -131.25
N TYR A 32 101.74 -22.06 -131.01
CA TYR A 32 102.30 -21.93 -129.66
C TYR A 32 101.98 -20.58 -129.01
N ASP A 33 102.14 -19.47 -129.75
CA ASP A 33 101.84 -18.13 -129.23
C ASP A 33 100.34 -17.94 -128.97
N SER A 34 99.47 -18.54 -129.81
CA SER A 34 98.02 -18.57 -129.58
C SER A 34 97.67 -19.35 -128.32
N LEU A 35 98.23 -20.55 -128.16
CA LEU A 35 98.01 -21.40 -126.99
C LEU A 35 98.53 -20.74 -125.72
N LYS A 36 99.65 -20.03 -125.79
CA LYS A 36 100.19 -19.24 -124.67
C LYS A 36 99.25 -18.10 -124.28
N LYS A 37 98.70 -17.36 -125.24
CA LYS A 37 97.70 -16.32 -124.98
C LYS A 37 96.42 -16.87 -124.37
N GLU A 38 95.95 -18.02 -124.86
CA GLU A 38 94.81 -18.73 -124.27
C GLU A 38 95.11 -19.19 -122.85
N HIS A 39 96.30 -19.73 -122.59
CA HIS A 39 96.73 -20.12 -121.26
C HIS A 39 96.81 -18.92 -120.30
N GLU A 40 97.37 -17.79 -120.74
CA GLU A 40 97.44 -16.55 -119.95
C GLU A 40 96.03 -15.98 -119.66
N LYS A 41 95.11 -16.04 -120.65
CA LYS A 41 93.71 -15.63 -120.48
C LYS A 41 92.99 -16.54 -119.48
N LEU A 42 93.13 -17.85 -119.64
CA LEU A 42 92.52 -18.84 -118.75
C LEU A 42 93.07 -18.73 -117.32
N LEU A 43 94.37 -18.45 -117.18
CA LEU A 43 94.99 -18.20 -115.87
C LEU A 43 94.43 -16.92 -115.21
N SER A 44 94.18 -15.87 -115.99
CA SER A 44 93.55 -14.64 -115.51
C SER A 44 92.09 -14.86 -115.09
N GLU A 45 91.32 -15.60 -115.90
CA GLU A 45 89.94 -15.99 -115.58
C GLU A 45 89.90 -16.88 -114.34
N TYR A 46 90.81 -17.85 -114.23
CA TYR A 46 90.96 -18.69 -113.04
C TYR A 46 91.28 -17.85 -111.80
N LYS A 47 92.21 -16.89 -111.87
CA LYS A 47 92.52 -16.00 -110.75
C LYS A 47 91.31 -15.16 -110.32
N LYS A 48 90.55 -14.62 -111.28
CA LYS A 48 89.30 -13.87 -110.99
C LYS A 48 88.26 -14.77 -110.34
N LEU A 49 88.02 -15.95 -110.91
CA LEU A 49 87.06 -16.92 -110.38
C LEU A 49 87.46 -17.39 -108.97
N ASN A 50 88.75 -17.60 -108.73
CA ASN A 50 89.27 -17.96 -107.42
C ASN A 50 89.10 -16.80 -106.41
N SER A 51 89.25 -15.55 -106.85
CA SER A 51 88.94 -14.38 -106.02
C SER A 51 87.46 -14.32 -105.66
N THR A 52 86.57 -14.43 -106.64
CA THR A 52 85.12 -14.39 -106.41
C THR A 52 84.65 -15.56 -105.56
N TYR A 53 85.25 -16.75 -105.73
CA TYR A 53 85.00 -17.90 -104.87
C TYR A 53 85.39 -17.60 -103.42
N ASN A 54 86.57 -17.02 -103.18
CA ASN A 54 87.02 -16.67 -101.83
C ASN A 54 86.19 -15.56 -101.18
N ASP A 55 85.70 -14.59 -101.96
CA ASP A 55 84.81 -13.54 -101.46
C ASP A 55 83.42 -14.09 -101.14
N LEU A 56 82.84 -14.89 -102.04
CA LEU A 56 81.57 -15.58 -101.79
C LEU A 56 81.66 -16.52 -100.59
N LYS A 57 82.80 -17.21 -100.42
CA LYS A 57 83.06 -18.03 -99.24
C LYS A 57 83.04 -17.19 -97.96
N ARG A 58 83.66 -16.01 -97.96
CA ARG A 58 83.67 -15.08 -96.82
C ARG A 58 82.26 -14.54 -96.51
N GLU A 59 81.51 -14.17 -97.54
CA GLU A 59 80.11 -13.73 -97.38
C GLU A 59 79.23 -14.85 -96.83
N HIS A 60 79.42 -16.08 -97.29
CA HIS A 60 78.73 -17.24 -96.75
C HIS A 60 79.06 -17.49 -95.27
N GLU A 61 80.34 -17.39 -94.90
CA GLU A 61 80.79 -17.49 -93.51
C GLU A 61 80.20 -16.37 -92.63
N ASN A 62 80.13 -15.14 -93.14
CA ASN A 62 79.50 -14.02 -92.43
C ASN A 62 77.99 -14.22 -92.24
N ALA A 63 77.27 -14.61 -93.30
CA ALA A 63 75.84 -14.89 -93.25
C ALA A 63 75.52 -16.05 -92.27
N LEU A 64 76.40 -17.06 -92.19
CA LEU A 64 76.27 -18.13 -91.20
C LEU A 64 76.44 -17.62 -89.76
N ASN A 65 77.34 -16.67 -89.53
CA ASN A 65 77.54 -16.04 -88.21
C ASN A 65 76.33 -15.18 -87.83
N GLU A 66 75.83 -14.33 -88.74
CA GLU A 66 74.62 -13.52 -88.52
C GLU A 66 73.39 -14.40 -88.24
N LEU A 67 73.23 -15.49 -88.99
CA LEU A 67 72.15 -16.46 -88.74
C LEU A 67 72.26 -17.09 -87.34
N LYS A 68 73.49 -17.38 -86.90
CA LYS A 68 73.75 -17.93 -85.56
C LYS A 68 73.41 -16.92 -84.47
N GLU A 69 73.79 -15.66 -84.64
CA GLU A 69 73.47 -14.57 -83.70
C GLU A 69 71.97 -14.30 -83.64
N LEU A 70 71.30 -14.23 -84.80
CA LEU A 70 69.85 -14.06 -84.88
C LEU A 70 69.11 -15.20 -84.18
N LYS A 71 69.57 -16.45 -84.38
CA LYS A 71 69.01 -17.61 -83.68
C LYS A 71 69.20 -17.52 -82.17
N ALA A 72 70.37 -17.05 -81.70
CA ALA A 72 70.61 -16.84 -80.27
C ALA A 72 69.71 -15.74 -79.68
N SER A 73 69.56 -14.62 -80.40
CA SER A 73 68.65 -13.53 -80.04
C SER A 73 67.19 -14.00 -79.96
N TYR A 74 66.73 -14.74 -80.97
CA TYR A 74 65.39 -15.34 -80.99
C TYR A 74 65.15 -16.25 -79.78
N GLU A 75 66.09 -17.14 -79.46
CA GLU A 75 65.98 -18.01 -78.29
C GLU A 75 65.99 -17.22 -76.97
N SER A 76 66.73 -16.11 -76.89
CA SER A 76 66.70 -15.22 -75.72
C SER A 76 65.34 -14.55 -75.56
N LEU A 77 64.83 -13.94 -76.64
CA LEU A 77 63.54 -13.24 -76.63
C LEU A 77 62.38 -14.21 -76.36
N ARG A 78 62.46 -15.43 -76.90
CA ARG A 78 61.51 -16.51 -76.60
C ARG A 78 61.47 -16.82 -75.11
N LYS A 79 62.63 -16.98 -74.46
CA LYS A 79 62.71 -17.23 -73.01
C LYS A 79 62.18 -16.05 -72.19
N GLU A 80 62.42 -14.81 -72.61
CA GLU A 80 61.86 -13.63 -71.95
C GLU A 80 60.33 -13.57 -72.08
N HIS A 81 59.81 -13.87 -73.27
CA HIS A 81 58.38 -13.96 -73.51
C HIS A 81 57.73 -15.04 -72.63
N GLU A 82 58.33 -16.22 -72.55
CA GLU A 82 57.86 -17.32 -71.68
C GLU A 82 57.84 -16.89 -70.19
N LYS A 83 58.87 -16.17 -69.72
CA LYS A 83 58.90 -15.61 -68.35
C LYS A 83 57.84 -14.55 -68.12
N LEU A 84 57.64 -13.64 -69.07
CA LEU A 84 56.64 -12.59 -68.97
C LEU A 84 55.22 -13.19 -68.96
N LEU A 85 54.96 -14.18 -69.82
CA LEU A 85 53.70 -14.91 -69.85
C LEU A 85 53.43 -15.63 -68.51
N SER A 86 54.45 -16.27 -67.94
CA SER A 86 54.36 -16.88 -66.61
C SER A 86 54.03 -15.85 -65.53
N SER A 87 54.69 -14.69 -65.54
CA SER A 87 54.47 -13.59 -64.59
C SER A 87 53.08 -12.99 -64.73
N TYR A 88 52.61 -12.80 -65.97
CA TYR A 88 51.25 -12.34 -66.27
C TYR A 88 50.20 -13.31 -65.73
N ASN A 89 50.38 -14.61 -65.97
CA ASN A 89 49.47 -15.63 -65.47
C ASN A 89 49.43 -15.65 -63.95
N ALA A 90 50.59 -15.56 -63.29
CA ALA A 90 50.67 -15.47 -61.82
C ALA A 90 49.95 -14.24 -61.28
N LEU A 91 50.17 -13.06 -61.89
CA LEU A 91 49.50 -11.82 -61.49
C LEU A 91 47.98 -11.90 -61.68
N ASN A 92 47.53 -12.48 -62.80
CA ASN A 92 46.10 -12.66 -63.07
C ASN A 92 45.46 -13.63 -62.06
N SER A 93 46.16 -14.69 -61.66
CA SER A 93 45.73 -15.59 -60.57
C SER A 93 45.63 -14.85 -59.24
N SER A 94 46.63 -14.03 -58.87
CA SER A 94 46.59 -13.22 -57.64
C SER A 94 45.46 -12.20 -57.66
N TYR A 95 45.22 -11.53 -58.79
CA TYR A 95 44.09 -10.60 -58.95
C TYR A 95 42.75 -11.31 -58.77
N SER A 96 42.58 -12.49 -59.37
CA SER A 96 41.36 -13.29 -59.20
C SER A 96 41.14 -13.72 -57.75
N ALA A 97 42.20 -14.11 -57.04
CA ALA A 97 42.14 -14.45 -55.62
C ALA A 97 41.73 -13.24 -54.76
N LEU A 98 42.40 -12.09 -54.95
CA LEU A 98 42.10 -10.87 -54.20
C LEU A 98 40.67 -10.38 -54.45
N ARG A 99 40.17 -10.51 -55.68
CA ARG A 99 38.77 -10.18 -56.00
C ARG A 99 37.79 -11.06 -55.22
N LYS A 100 38.05 -12.37 -55.11
CA LYS A 100 37.21 -13.29 -54.33
C LYS A 100 37.23 -12.94 -52.84
N GLU A 101 38.41 -12.63 -52.29
CA GLU A 101 38.54 -12.18 -50.89
C GLU A 101 37.75 -10.89 -50.66
N HIS A 102 37.86 -9.90 -51.56
CA HIS A 102 37.10 -8.66 -51.46
C HIS A 102 35.58 -8.89 -51.48
N GLU A 103 35.10 -9.74 -52.38
CA GLU A 103 33.68 -10.12 -52.46
C GLU A 103 33.22 -10.85 -51.17
N ALA A 104 34.06 -11.70 -50.59
CA ALA A 104 33.79 -12.37 -49.31
C ALA A 104 33.72 -11.38 -48.15
N THR A 105 34.69 -10.47 -48.01
CA THR A 105 34.69 -9.43 -46.96
C THR A 105 33.48 -8.50 -47.08
N LEU A 106 33.06 -8.14 -48.30
CA LEU A 106 31.83 -7.38 -48.51
C LEU A 106 30.58 -8.14 -48.06
N SER A 107 30.55 -9.46 -48.26
CA SER A 107 29.46 -10.30 -47.78
C SER A 107 29.43 -10.34 -46.25
N GLU A 108 30.57 -10.54 -45.60
CA GLU A 108 30.68 -10.54 -44.14
C GLU A 108 30.26 -9.20 -43.53
N LEU A 109 30.68 -8.08 -44.13
CA LEU A 109 30.31 -6.74 -43.66
C LEU A 109 28.80 -6.48 -43.77
N ARG A 110 28.13 -7.01 -44.81
CA ARG A 110 26.67 -6.95 -44.93
C ARG A 110 25.98 -7.77 -43.85
N THR A 111 26.48 -8.97 -43.57
CA THR A 111 25.96 -9.82 -42.49
C THR A 111 26.09 -9.13 -41.14
N LEU A 112 27.28 -8.64 -40.81
CA LEU A 112 27.55 -7.96 -39.54
C LEU A 112 26.69 -6.71 -39.36
N ARG A 113 26.45 -5.95 -40.45
CA ARG A 113 25.53 -4.81 -40.41
C ARG A 113 24.09 -5.25 -40.09
N SER A 114 23.62 -6.34 -40.70
CA SER A 114 22.28 -6.86 -40.42
C SER A 114 22.14 -7.35 -38.97
N GLU A 115 23.17 -8.01 -38.44
CA GLU A 115 23.23 -8.43 -37.03
C GLU A 115 23.21 -7.22 -36.09
N TYR A 116 23.99 -6.17 -36.39
CA TYR A 116 24.00 -4.93 -35.61
C TYR A 116 22.62 -4.27 -35.60
N GLU A 117 21.97 -4.11 -36.76
CA GLU A 117 20.63 -3.52 -36.86
C GLU A 117 19.59 -4.36 -36.09
N SER A 118 19.70 -5.69 -36.14
CA SER A 118 18.85 -6.60 -35.35
C SER A 118 19.08 -6.44 -33.84
N LEU A 119 20.33 -6.36 -33.41
CA LEU A 119 20.69 -6.15 -32.01
C LEU A 119 20.20 -4.80 -31.49
N ALA A 120 20.32 -3.74 -32.30
CA ALA A 120 19.83 -2.41 -31.94
C ALA A 120 18.30 -2.39 -31.74
N ARG A 121 17.55 -3.11 -32.59
CA ARG A 121 16.09 -3.27 -32.41
C ARG A 121 15.76 -3.99 -31.11
N ARG A 122 16.40 -5.13 -30.85
CA ARG A 122 16.22 -5.90 -29.60
C ARG A 122 16.56 -5.08 -28.35
N TYR A 123 17.60 -4.25 -28.42
CA TYR A 123 17.97 -3.35 -27.33
C TYR A 123 16.86 -2.34 -27.03
N ASN A 124 16.28 -1.72 -28.06
CA ASN A 124 15.19 -0.76 -27.90
C ASN A 124 13.93 -1.44 -27.35
N GLU A 125 13.56 -2.63 -27.86
CA GLU A 125 12.44 -3.43 -27.34
C GLU A 125 12.64 -3.74 -25.85
N LEU A 126 13.84 -4.19 -25.46
CA LEU A 126 14.16 -4.47 -24.06
C LEU A 126 14.07 -3.21 -23.17
N GLN A 127 14.46 -2.05 -23.70
CA GLN A 127 14.36 -0.79 -22.97
C GLN A 127 12.90 -0.37 -22.76
N GLU A 128 12.03 -0.59 -23.74
CA GLU A 128 10.59 -0.35 -23.63
C GLU A 128 9.95 -1.31 -22.61
N ASP A 129 10.27 -2.61 -22.69
CA ASP A 129 9.80 -3.63 -21.76
C ASP A 129 10.22 -3.31 -20.31
N PHE A 130 11.47 -2.90 -20.10
CA PHE A 130 11.94 -2.47 -18.79
C PHE A 130 11.16 -1.26 -18.26
N GLY A 131 10.86 -0.28 -19.13
CA GLY A 131 10.04 0.87 -18.78
C GLY A 131 8.59 0.51 -18.45
N ALA A 132 8.03 -0.49 -19.13
CA ALA A 132 6.70 -1.03 -18.80
C ALA A 132 6.70 -1.74 -17.45
N LEU A 133 7.66 -2.64 -17.23
CA LEU A 133 7.79 -3.40 -15.97
C LEU A 133 8.00 -2.48 -14.77
N LYS A 134 8.80 -1.42 -14.92
CA LYS A 134 9.01 -0.44 -13.86
C LYS A 134 7.70 0.27 -13.46
N ARG A 135 6.88 0.67 -14.44
CA ARG A 135 5.57 1.29 -14.17
C ARG A 135 4.61 0.32 -13.49
N GLU A 136 4.59 -0.93 -13.92
CA GLU A 136 3.78 -1.98 -13.28
C GLU A 136 4.20 -2.18 -11.83
N HIS A 137 5.50 -2.26 -11.56
CA HIS A 137 6.04 -2.37 -10.21
C HIS A 137 5.64 -1.19 -9.30
N GLU A 138 5.72 0.05 -9.81
CA GLU A 138 5.30 1.25 -9.08
C GLU A 138 3.79 1.23 -8.78
N ASN A 139 2.97 0.77 -9.74
CA ASN A 139 1.53 0.62 -9.54
C ASN A 139 1.21 -0.42 -8.46
N THR A 140 1.81 -1.62 -8.53
CA THR A 140 1.61 -2.67 -7.51
C THR A 140 2.06 -2.21 -6.12
N LEU A 141 3.15 -1.44 -6.02
CA LEU A 141 3.57 -0.85 -4.74
C LEU A 141 2.53 0.11 -4.17
N ASN A 142 1.88 0.91 -5.00
CA ASN A 142 0.82 1.81 -4.57
C ASN A 142 -0.44 1.06 -4.16
N GLU A 143 -0.84 0.02 -4.89
CA GLU A 143 -1.94 -0.87 -4.51
C GLU A 143 -1.69 -1.52 -3.15
N LEU A 144 -0.47 -2.04 -2.91
CA LEU A 144 -0.10 -2.65 -1.64
C LEU A 144 -0.15 -1.64 -0.48
N ARG A 145 0.27 -0.39 -0.71
CA ARG A 145 0.16 0.69 0.29
C ARG A 145 -1.30 1.02 0.61
N ASN A 146 -2.15 1.10 -0.40
CA ASN A 146 -3.58 1.36 -0.22
C ASN A 146 -4.24 0.23 0.56
N LEU A 147 -3.99 -1.03 0.18
CA LEU A 147 -4.54 -2.20 0.86
C LEU A 147 -4.10 -2.27 2.33
N ARG A 148 -2.86 -1.89 2.62
CA ARG A 148 -2.37 -1.78 4.01
C ARG A 148 -3.12 -0.70 4.80
N SER A 149 -3.37 0.46 4.20
CA SER A 149 -4.15 1.53 4.84
C SER A 149 -5.59 1.11 5.10
N GLU A 150 -6.22 0.40 4.17
CA GLU A 150 -7.57 -0.16 4.34
C GLU A 150 -7.61 -1.20 5.47
N TYR A 151 -6.58 -2.06 5.55
CA TYR A 151 -6.44 -3.03 6.64
C TYR A 151 -6.32 -2.36 8.01
N ASP A 152 -5.48 -1.32 8.13
CA ASP A 152 -5.27 -0.59 9.38
C ASP A 152 -6.57 0.13 9.83
N ASP A 153 -7.31 0.73 8.88
CA ASP A 153 -8.63 1.33 9.14
C ASP A 153 -9.66 0.27 9.59
N LEU A 154 -9.70 -0.88 8.92
CA LEU A 154 -10.60 -1.98 9.30
C LEU A 154 -10.29 -2.49 10.72
N MET A 155 -9.02 -2.62 11.07
CA MET A 155 -8.60 -3.05 12.41
C MET A 155 -9.01 -2.04 13.50
N SER A 156 -8.89 -0.74 13.21
CA SER A 156 -9.37 0.32 14.10
C SER A 156 -10.87 0.23 14.35
N ARG A 157 -11.67 0.04 13.29
CA ARG A 157 -13.13 -0.15 13.39
C ARG A 157 -13.50 -1.40 14.19
N TYR A 158 -12.77 -2.50 13.98
CA TYR A 158 -12.98 -3.74 14.73
C TYR A 158 -12.76 -3.54 16.23
N ASN A 159 -11.63 -2.93 16.62
CA ASN A 159 -11.32 -2.67 18.02
C ASN A 159 -12.35 -1.75 18.68
N LYS A 160 -12.83 -0.73 17.95
CA LYS A 160 -13.90 0.14 18.43
C LYS A 160 -15.19 -0.64 18.66
N LEU A 161 -15.60 -1.45 17.70
CA LEU A 161 -16.82 -2.26 17.81
C LEU A 161 -16.75 -3.25 19.00
N GLN A 162 -15.56 -3.81 19.25
CA GLN A 162 -15.35 -4.68 20.41
C GLN A 162 -15.49 -3.91 21.74
N GLY A 163 -15.00 -2.67 21.79
CA GLY A 163 -15.22 -1.77 22.92
C GLY A 163 -16.70 -1.49 23.13
N ASP A 164 -17.39 -1.04 22.08
CA ASP A 164 -18.82 -0.73 22.11
C ASP A 164 -19.67 -1.95 22.57
N TYR A 165 -19.30 -3.16 22.14
CA TYR A 165 -19.96 -4.40 22.57
C TYR A 165 -19.79 -4.66 24.08
N ASN A 166 -18.58 -4.48 24.61
CA ASN A 166 -18.33 -4.69 26.03
C ASN A 166 -19.07 -3.66 26.89
N ASP A 167 -19.11 -2.40 26.45
CA ASP A 167 -19.85 -1.34 27.13
C ASP A 167 -21.36 -1.65 27.15
N LEU A 168 -21.91 -2.09 26.01
CA LEU A 168 -23.31 -2.50 25.92
C LEU A 168 -23.61 -3.71 26.82
N LEU A 169 -22.73 -4.71 26.86
CA LEU A 169 -22.89 -5.89 27.71
C LEU A 169 -22.86 -5.51 29.21
N ASN A 170 -21.97 -4.61 29.60
CA ASN A 170 -21.90 -4.09 30.96
C ASN A 170 -23.17 -3.32 31.33
N ALA A 171 -23.65 -2.44 30.44
CA ALA A 171 -24.90 -1.71 30.64
C ALA A 171 -26.10 -2.68 30.76
N TYR A 172 -26.18 -3.69 29.89
CA TYR A 172 -27.23 -4.71 29.95
C TYR A 172 -27.23 -5.46 31.29
N ASN A 173 -26.06 -5.91 31.75
CA ASN A 173 -25.94 -6.63 33.02
C ASN A 173 -26.31 -5.75 34.22
N LEU A 174 -25.89 -4.48 34.21
CA LEU A 174 -26.26 -3.50 35.23
C LEU A 174 -27.78 -3.30 35.30
N LEU A 175 -28.41 -3.04 34.15
CA LEU A 175 -29.86 -2.86 34.06
C LEU A 175 -30.64 -4.10 34.50
N LYS A 176 -30.15 -5.28 34.11
CA LYS A 176 -30.72 -6.55 34.54
C LYS A 176 -30.65 -6.72 36.06
N GLY A 177 -29.55 -6.29 36.70
CA GLY A 177 -29.39 -6.29 38.15
C GLY A 177 -30.43 -5.41 38.84
N TYR A 178 -30.51 -4.13 38.45
CA TYR A 178 -31.50 -3.20 39.01
C TYR A 178 -32.94 -3.69 38.84
N HIS A 179 -33.30 -4.24 37.66
CA HIS A 179 -34.63 -4.81 37.43
C HIS A 179 -34.94 -5.97 38.38
N SER A 180 -33.96 -6.83 38.64
CA SER A 180 -34.12 -7.96 39.57
C SER A 180 -34.29 -7.50 41.02
N SER A 181 -33.55 -6.50 41.49
CA SER A 181 -33.70 -6.00 42.86
C SER A 181 -34.93 -5.11 43.04
N ALA A 182 -35.33 -4.35 42.03
CA ALA A 182 -36.60 -3.61 42.02
C ALA A 182 -37.79 -4.54 42.32
N LYS A 183 -37.85 -5.69 41.63
CA LYS A 183 -38.87 -6.72 41.91
C LYS A 183 -38.82 -7.27 43.33
N GLN A 184 -37.64 -7.37 43.94
CA GLN A 184 -37.50 -7.85 45.32
C GLN A 184 -38.04 -6.82 46.31
N VAL A 185 -37.64 -5.55 46.17
CA VAL A 185 -38.03 -4.50 47.13
C VAL A 185 -39.52 -4.12 47.04
N ARG A 186 -40.16 -4.26 45.87
CA ARG A 186 -41.62 -4.08 45.76
C ARG A 186 -42.43 -5.04 46.64
N TRP A 187 -41.85 -6.14 47.12
CA TRP A 187 -42.52 -7.00 48.12
C TRP A 187 -42.83 -6.24 49.42
N TYR A 188 -42.06 -5.20 49.77
CA TYR A 188 -42.31 -4.41 50.97
C TYR A 188 -43.56 -3.53 50.91
N GLU A 189 -44.14 -3.30 49.72
CA GLU A 189 -45.49 -2.73 49.60
C GLU A 189 -46.50 -3.61 50.36
N LYS A 190 -46.42 -4.94 50.17
CA LYS A 190 -47.28 -5.90 50.86
C LYS A 190 -47.02 -5.91 52.36
N VAL A 191 -45.76 -5.84 52.79
CA VAL A 191 -45.39 -5.78 54.22
C VAL A 191 -45.97 -4.52 54.87
N ALA A 192 -45.83 -3.38 54.20
CA ALA A 192 -46.39 -2.11 54.66
C ALA A 192 -47.92 -2.20 54.75
N TYR A 193 -48.58 -2.75 53.72
CA TYR A 193 -50.03 -2.95 53.71
C TYR A 193 -50.52 -3.86 54.84
N GLU A 194 -49.84 -5.00 55.07
CA GLU A 194 -50.15 -5.91 56.17
C GLU A 194 -50.00 -5.20 57.52
N LYS A 195 -48.97 -4.38 57.70
CA LYS A 195 -48.77 -3.58 58.92
C LYS A 195 -49.91 -2.58 59.14
N LEU A 196 -50.29 -1.83 58.11
CA LEU A 196 -51.44 -0.90 58.13
C LEU A 196 -52.77 -1.61 58.38
N SER A 197 -52.91 -2.88 58.00
CA SER A 197 -54.15 -3.63 58.16
C SER A 197 -54.43 -4.02 59.63
N THR A 198 -53.42 -3.99 60.49
CA THR A 198 -53.53 -4.36 61.91
C THR A 198 -54.41 -3.39 62.70
N ASN A 199 -55.20 -3.89 63.65
CA ASN A 199 -56.08 -3.03 64.47
C ASN A 199 -55.31 -1.96 65.24
N TRP A 200 -54.14 -2.32 65.77
CA TRP A 200 -53.27 -1.38 66.47
C TRP A 200 -52.83 -0.23 65.56
N PHE A 201 -52.31 -0.54 64.36
CA PHE A 201 -51.81 0.50 63.46
C PHE A 201 -52.95 1.38 62.92
N LYS A 202 -54.14 0.81 62.65
CA LYS A 202 -55.32 1.60 62.28
C LYS A 202 -55.70 2.63 63.34
N THR A 203 -55.68 2.24 64.61
CA THR A 203 -55.94 3.17 65.72
C THR A 203 -54.86 4.24 65.81
N GLU A 204 -53.60 3.84 65.73
CA GLU A 204 -52.46 4.75 65.84
C GLU A 204 -52.42 5.76 64.67
N LEU A 205 -52.66 5.30 63.44
CA LEU A 205 -52.77 6.14 62.25
C LEU A 205 -53.92 7.14 62.37
N ALA A 206 -55.07 6.75 62.95
CA ALA A 206 -56.17 7.66 63.22
C ALA A 206 -55.81 8.75 64.25
N LEU A 207 -54.98 8.43 65.25
CA LEU A 207 -54.44 9.42 66.20
C LEU A 207 -53.45 10.36 65.51
N TRP A 208 -52.60 9.86 64.62
CA TRP A 208 -51.66 10.68 63.86
C TRP A 208 -52.40 11.66 62.96
N ARG A 209 -53.46 11.20 62.28
CA ARG A 209 -54.36 12.04 61.47
C ARG A 209 -55.05 13.11 62.30
N SER A 210 -55.59 12.73 63.45
CA SER A 210 -56.22 13.67 64.37
C SER A 210 -55.24 14.75 64.84
N TRP A 211 -53.98 14.40 65.09
CA TRP A 211 -52.96 15.33 65.56
C TRP A 211 -52.66 16.45 64.56
N TYR A 212 -52.42 16.15 63.27
CA TYR A 212 -52.08 17.22 62.32
C TYR A 212 -53.32 17.99 61.83
N ILE A 213 -54.50 17.36 61.78
CA ILE A 213 -55.77 18.04 61.45
C ILE A 213 -56.15 19.08 62.51
N LEU A 214 -55.86 18.80 63.80
CA LEU A 214 -56.23 19.67 64.92
C LEU A 214 -55.21 20.77 65.21
N LYS A 215 -54.01 20.72 64.62
CA LYS A 215 -53.03 21.80 64.75
C LYS A 215 -53.53 23.00 63.92
N SER A 216 -54.00 24.05 64.59
CA SER A 216 -54.76 25.17 64.01
C SER A 216 -54.09 25.83 62.81
N ASP A 217 -52.76 25.93 62.84
CA ASP A 217 -51.96 26.62 61.82
C ASP A 217 -51.80 25.79 60.53
N LEU A 218 -52.03 24.47 60.61
CA LEU A 218 -51.91 23.53 59.50
C LEU A 218 -53.23 23.28 58.78
N ARG A 219 -54.36 23.40 59.50
CA ARG A 219 -55.69 23.17 58.95
C ARG A 219 -56.05 24.14 57.81
N VAL A 220 -55.52 25.37 57.85
CA VAL A 220 -55.72 26.39 56.81
C VAL A 220 -54.87 26.09 55.56
N LEU A 221 -53.73 25.41 55.72
CA LEU A 221 -52.82 25.06 54.64
C LEU A 221 -53.30 23.86 53.82
N LEU A 222 -54.03 22.93 54.45
CA LEU A 222 -54.72 21.83 53.74
C LEU A 222 -55.80 22.30 52.76
N LEU A 223 -56.12 23.61 52.76
CA LEU A 223 -57.07 24.26 51.86
C LEU A 223 -56.38 25.33 50.98
N SER A 224 -55.05 25.43 51.02
CA SER A 224 -54.23 26.43 50.34
C SER A 224 -53.22 25.76 49.41
N ASP A 225 -53.10 26.27 48.19
CA ASP A 225 -52.09 25.86 47.20
C ASP A 225 -50.64 26.27 47.59
N ASP A 226 -50.47 27.02 48.69
CA ASP A 226 -49.17 27.42 49.23
C ASP A 226 -49.00 26.89 50.66
N TYR A 227 -48.06 25.96 50.81
CA TYR A 227 -47.73 25.27 52.06
C TYR A 227 -46.92 26.15 53.03
N GLY A 228 -46.11 27.08 52.52
CA GLY A 228 -45.22 27.92 53.34
C GLY A 228 -44.33 27.16 54.34
N GLN A 229 -43.84 27.87 55.36
CA GLN A 229 -43.03 27.29 56.45
C GLN A 229 -43.77 26.23 57.26
N ALA A 230 -45.07 26.42 57.44
CA ALA A 230 -45.87 25.55 58.27
C ALA A 230 -46.08 24.17 57.61
N GLY A 231 -46.19 24.09 56.28
CA GLY A 231 -46.18 22.82 55.56
C GLY A 231 -44.83 22.10 55.62
N ALA A 232 -43.70 22.80 55.45
CA ALA A 232 -42.38 22.20 55.63
C ALA A 232 -42.21 21.59 57.04
N THR A 233 -42.68 22.31 58.06
CA THR A 233 -42.68 21.85 59.45
C THR A 233 -43.60 20.63 59.64
N MET A 234 -44.79 20.65 59.04
CA MET A 234 -45.75 19.54 59.11
C MET A 234 -45.17 18.27 58.50
N PHE A 235 -44.67 18.35 57.26
CA PHE A 235 -44.11 17.20 56.56
C PHE A 235 -42.90 16.64 57.31
N ALA A 236 -42.03 17.51 57.86
CA ALA A 236 -40.90 17.05 58.66
C ALA A 236 -41.34 16.28 59.92
N GLU A 237 -42.36 16.78 60.63
CA GLU A 237 -42.91 16.07 61.79
C GLU A 237 -43.62 14.76 61.41
N MET A 238 -44.29 14.73 60.26
CA MET A 238 -44.92 13.51 59.75
C MET A 238 -43.87 12.42 59.49
N VAL A 239 -42.75 12.78 58.85
CA VAL A 239 -41.63 11.87 58.63
C VAL A 239 -41.01 11.42 59.97
N ARG A 240 -40.76 12.35 60.92
CA ARG A 240 -40.23 11.99 62.26
C ARG A 240 -41.10 10.98 62.99
N ARG A 241 -42.41 11.22 62.98
CA ARG A 241 -43.39 10.34 63.62
C ARG A 241 -43.41 8.97 62.94
N ASP A 242 -43.45 8.93 61.62
CA ASP A 242 -43.42 7.67 60.87
C ASP A 242 -42.15 6.85 61.19
N LEU A 243 -40.98 7.51 61.21
CA LEU A 243 -39.70 6.88 61.52
C LEU A 243 -39.64 6.27 62.93
N SER A 244 -40.34 6.84 63.92
CA SER A 244 -40.39 6.27 65.27
C SER A 244 -41.05 4.89 65.34
N TYR A 245 -41.84 4.52 64.32
CA TYR A 245 -42.55 3.23 64.27
C TYR A 245 -42.15 2.35 63.06
N ASN A 246 -41.61 2.96 62.01
CA ASN A 246 -41.33 2.31 60.72
C ASN A 246 -39.85 2.31 60.31
N SER A 247 -38.94 2.86 61.14
CA SER A 247 -37.50 2.86 60.83
C SER A 247 -36.90 1.48 60.56
N ASP A 248 -37.34 0.43 61.26
CA ASP A 248 -36.87 -0.94 61.01
C ASP A 248 -37.33 -1.49 59.64
N LEU A 249 -38.51 -1.09 59.17
CA LEU A 249 -39.01 -1.45 57.84
C LEU A 249 -38.11 -0.84 56.76
N TYR A 250 -37.87 0.47 56.82
CA TYR A 250 -37.00 1.15 55.87
C TYR A 250 -35.55 0.65 55.93
N ARG A 251 -35.04 0.36 57.13
CA ARG A 251 -33.71 -0.24 57.29
C ARG A 251 -33.63 -1.60 56.61
N GLY A 252 -34.69 -2.42 56.70
CA GLY A 252 -34.80 -3.70 56.00
C GLY A 252 -34.74 -3.55 54.48
N ILE A 253 -35.56 -2.64 53.93
CA ILE A 253 -35.61 -2.34 52.49
C ILE A 253 -34.23 -1.88 51.99
N ILE A 254 -33.61 -0.92 52.68
CA ILE A 254 -32.30 -0.37 52.34
C ILE A 254 -31.23 -1.47 52.41
N HIS A 255 -31.23 -2.28 53.46
CA HIS A 255 -30.27 -3.36 53.62
C HIS A 255 -30.38 -4.40 52.49
N GLU A 256 -31.60 -4.77 52.09
CA GLU A 256 -31.83 -5.72 51.00
C GLU A 256 -31.41 -5.16 49.64
N TRP A 257 -31.70 -3.87 49.38
CA TRP A 257 -31.24 -3.19 48.17
C TRP A 257 -29.71 -3.14 48.07
N LEU A 258 -29.05 -2.72 49.16
CA LEU A 258 -27.59 -2.55 49.21
C LEU A 258 -26.83 -3.89 49.21
N ARG A 259 -27.50 -5.01 49.51
CA ARG A 259 -26.92 -6.35 49.34
C ARG A 259 -26.52 -6.61 47.89
N ASP A 260 -27.37 -6.18 46.96
CA ASP A 260 -27.15 -6.36 45.53
C ASP A 260 -26.43 -5.14 44.91
N HIS A 261 -26.53 -3.97 45.54
CA HIS A 261 -25.94 -2.70 45.09
C HIS A 261 -25.08 -2.03 46.19
N PRO A 262 -23.88 -2.57 46.50
CA PRO A 262 -23.07 -2.06 47.59
C PRO A 262 -22.49 -0.67 47.28
N ALA A 263 -22.78 0.29 48.15
CA ALA A 263 -22.21 1.64 48.11
C ALA A 263 -20.88 1.72 48.88
N ARG A 264 -19.86 2.33 48.27
CA ARG A 264 -18.49 2.43 48.84
C ARG A 264 -18.22 3.77 49.51
N ASN A 265 -19.05 4.77 49.26
CA ASN A 265 -18.95 6.13 49.80
C ASN A 265 -20.34 6.76 49.94
N GLU A 266 -20.42 7.91 50.59
CA GLU A 266 -21.69 8.61 50.87
C GLU A 266 -22.43 9.04 49.59
N VAL A 267 -21.71 9.38 48.50
CA VAL A 267 -22.33 9.78 47.22
C VAL A 267 -22.95 8.58 46.53
N GLU A 268 -22.24 7.45 46.48
CA GLU A 268 -22.77 6.17 45.98
C GLU A 268 -23.98 5.75 46.80
N LEU A 269 -23.91 5.85 48.13
CA LEU A 269 -25.02 5.52 49.00
C LEU A 269 -26.23 6.40 48.70
N ALA A 270 -26.03 7.71 48.55
CA ALA A 270 -27.12 8.63 48.24
C ALA A 270 -27.77 8.31 46.89
N ASN A 271 -26.96 8.01 45.86
CA ASN A 271 -27.46 7.57 44.57
C ASN A 271 -28.26 6.25 44.66
N GLU A 272 -27.79 5.28 45.44
CA GLU A 272 -28.51 4.01 45.62
C GLU A 272 -29.85 4.20 46.36
N ILE A 273 -29.93 5.10 47.34
CA ILE A 273 -31.21 5.43 47.99
C ILE A 273 -32.20 6.06 47.01
N ALA A 274 -31.74 6.95 46.12
CA ALA A 274 -32.58 7.46 45.04
C ALA A 274 -33.07 6.34 44.12
N ARG A 275 -32.17 5.45 43.67
CA ARG A 275 -32.52 4.32 42.80
C ARG A 275 -33.51 3.38 43.45
N LEU A 276 -33.30 3.07 44.73
CA LEU A 276 -34.24 2.29 45.54
C LEU A 276 -35.62 2.94 45.52
N PHE A 277 -35.71 4.22 45.88
CA PHE A 277 -36.99 4.94 45.94
C PHE A 277 -37.76 4.87 44.62
N TYR A 278 -37.10 5.19 43.50
CA TYR A 278 -37.77 5.12 42.20
C TYR A 278 -38.09 3.68 41.78
N SER A 279 -37.34 2.67 42.25
CA SER A 279 -37.58 1.26 41.90
C SER A 279 -38.85 0.67 42.52
N LEU A 280 -39.35 1.31 43.58
CA LEU A 280 -40.62 1.00 44.21
C LEU A 280 -41.81 1.38 43.33
N ASP A 281 -41.60 2.17 42.27
CA ASP A 281 -42.58 2.40 41.19
C ASP A 281 -43.92 2.95 41.69
N HIS A 282 -43.80 3.96 42.56
CA HIS A 282 -44.92 4.73 43.08
C HIS A 282 -45.65 5.48 41.98
N LYS A 283 -46.98 5.34 41.96
CA LYS A 283 -47.83 6.04 41.01
C LYS A 283 -48.11 7.44 41.50
N TYR A 284 -48.10 8.40 40.58
CA TYR A 284 -48.61 9.72 40.87
C TYR A 284 -50.12 9.68 41.01
N ALA A 285 -50.64 10.17 42.13
CA ALA A 285 -52.05 10.41 42.35
C ALA A 285 -52.38 11.82 41.88
N TYR A 286 -53.43 11.97 41.06
CA TYR A 286 -53.97 13.30 40.81
C TYR A 286 -54.82 13.73 42.02
N PRO A 287 -54.51 14.90 42.63
CA PRO A 287 -55.22 15.33 43.83
C PRO A 287 -56.73 15.41 43.63
N GLY A 288 -57.48 14.78 44.55
CA GLY A 288 -58.93 14.75 44.54
C GLY A 288 -59.59 13.82 43.51
N VAL A 289 -58.81 13.09 42.70
CA VAL A 289 -59.31 12.12 41.71
C VAL A 289 -58.97 10.69 42.12
N ASP A 290 -57.71 10.41 42.41
CA ASP A 290 -57.20 9.05 42.61
C ASP A 290 -56.86 8.73 44.08
N GLU A 291 -56.84 9.73 44.96
CA GLU A 291 -56.33 9.57 46.32
C GLU A 291 -57.30 8.86 47.29
N PRO A 292 -56.79 7.92 48.12
CA PRO A 292 -57.60 7.21 49.11
C PRO A 292 -58.03 8.07 50.31
N ASN A 293 -57.38 9.23 50.55
CA ASN A 293 -57.60 10.09 51.72
C ASN A 293 -58.19 11.48 51.40
N ALA A 294 -58.75 11.68 50.20
CA ALA A 294 -59.47 12.89 49.80
C ALA A 294 -58.65 14.21 49.86
N GLY A 295 -57.41 14.21 49.36
CA GLY A 295 -56.56 15.42 49.31
C GLY A 295 -55.69 15.64 50.53
N LEU A 296 -55.52 14.63 51.39
CA LEU A 296 -54.71 14.74 52.60
C LEU A 296 -53.38 13.99 52.45
N PRO A 297 -52.27 14.58 52.91
CA PRO A 297 -50.95 13.94 52.84
C PRO A 297 -50.93 12.57 53.51
N LEU A 298 -50.28 11.63 52.85
CA LEU A 298 -50.01 10.27 53.29
C LEU A 298 -48.74 10.24 54.14
N PHE A 299 -48.75 9.47 55.23
CA PHE A 299 -47.49 9.13 55.88
C PHE A 299 -46.61 8.29 54.94
N PRO A 300 -45.27 8.33 55.06
CA PRO A 300 -44.37 7.52 54.25
C PRO A 300 -44.77 6.03 54.13
N VAL A 301 -45.21 5.40 55.22
CA VAL A 301 -45.66 4.00 55.21
C VAL A 301 -46.96 3.78 54.43
N GLU A 302 -47.82 4.79 54.35
CA GLU A 302 -49.06 4.75 53.57
C GLU A 302 -48.78 4.82 52.08
N LEU A 303 -47.91 5.74 51.63
CA LEU A 303 -47.51 5.78 50.22
C LEU A 303 -46.83 4.46 49.83
N LEU A 304 -45.96 3.91 50.69
CA LEU A 304 -45.33 2.61 50.44
C LEU A 304 -46.37 1.48 50.32
N ALA A 305 -47.41 1.49 51.15
CA ALA A 305 -48.44 0.43 51.15
C ALA A 305 -49.45 0.54 50.01
N TYR A 306 -49.83 1.77 49.63
CA TYR A 306 -50.81 2.02 48.58
C TYR A 306 -50.19 2.17 47.20
N ASN A 307 -48.86 2.33 47.16
CA ASN A 307 -48.09 2.57 45.95
C ASN A 307 -48.62 3.75 45.12
N LEU A 308 -49.10 4.78 45.81
CA LEU A 308 -49.85 5.90 45.25
C LEU A 308 -49.74 7.13 46.16
N GLY A 309 -49.46 8.29 45.59
CA GLY A 309 -49.48 9.59 46.29
C GLY A 309 -49.07 10.73 45.37
N ASP A 310 -49.02 11.95 45.88
CA ASP A 310 -48.65 13.15 45.12
C ASP A 310 -47.28 13.70 45.59
N CYS A 311 -47.02 15.00 45.40
CA CYS A 311 -45.67 15.54 45.52
C CYS A 311 -45.07 15.47 46.93
N GLU A 312 -45.84 15.82 47.94
CA GLU A 312 -45.42 15.76 49.33
C GLU A 312 -45.24 14.33 49.80
N ASP A 313 -46.09 13.41 49.36
CA ASP A 313 -46.05 12.03 49.80
C ASP A 313 -44.74 11.37 49.32
N HIS A 314 -44.43 11.59 48.04
CA HIS A 314 -43.18 11.11 47.42
C HIS A 314 -41.96 11.72 48.12
N ALA A 315 -41.98 13.03 48.39
CA ALA A 315 -40.89 13.72 49.08
C ALA A 315 -40.72 13.21 50.52
N MET A 316 -41.81 12.93 51.24
CA MET A 316 -41.77 12.42 52.60
C MET A 316 -41.24 10.98 52.68
N LEU A 317 -41.64 10.08 51.76
CA LEU A 317 -41.07 8.73 51.73
C LEU A 317 -39.57 8.78 51.37
N LEU A 318 -39.18 9.56 50.37
CA LEU A 318 -37.78 9.72 50.01
C LEU A 318 -36.97 10.27 51.20
N ALA A 319 -37.53 11.24 51.94
CA ALA A 319 -36.93 11.77 53.15
C ALA A 319 -36.76 10.71 54.25
N ALA A 320 -37.77 9.86 54.45
CA ALA A 320 -37.70 8.75 55.42
C ALA A 320 -36.58 7.77 55.06
N LEU A 321 -36.42 7.41 53.79
CA LEU A 321 -35.37 6.53 53.31
C LEU A 321 -33.97 7.14 53.51
N TYR A 322 -33.76 8.40 53.09
CA TYR A 322 -32.47 9.08 53.30
C TYR A 322 -32.14 9.28 54.77
N LYS A 323 -33.13 9.65 55.60
CA LYS A 323 -32.93 9.81 57.05
C LYS A 323 -32.55 8.48 57.68
N THR A 324 -33.20 7.38 57.27
CA THR A 324 -32.87 6.02 57.73
C THR A 324 -31.47 5.58 57.27
N ALA A 325 -31.04 5.98 56.07
CA ALA A 325 -29.71 5.74 55.55
C ALA A 325 -28.61 6.58 56.22
N GLY A 326 -28.97 7.48 57.15
CA GLY A 326 -28.03 8.25 57.96
C GLY A 326 -27.74 9.67 57.45
N PHE A 327 -28.42 10.12 56.39
CA PHE A 327 -28.28 11.48 55.89
C PHE A 327 -29.01 12.48 56.78
N ARG A 328 -28.49 13.72 56.81
CA ARG A 328 -29.27 14.85 57.28
C ARG A 328 -30.24 15.27 56.18
N VAL A 329 -31.51 15.42 56.54
CA VAL A 329 -32.59 15.62 55.58
C VAL A 329 -33.44 16.83 56.00
N ARG A 330 -33.85 17.64 55.02
CA ARG A 330 -34.83 18.71 55.20
C ARG A 330 -36.01 18.48 54.28
N MET A 331 -37.21 18.65 54.81
CA MET A 331 -38.38 18.84 53.96
C MET A 331 -38.36 20.26 53.40
N ILE A 332 -38.72 20.41 52.13
CA ILE A 332 -38.81 21.68 51.44
C ILE A 332 -40.20 21.87 50.88
N THR A 333 -40.72 23.08 51.01
CA THR A 333 -41.94 23.52 50.33
C THR A 333 -41.64 24.72 49.45
N VAL A 334 -42.18 24.69 48.24
CA VAL A 334 -42.28 25.82 47.31
C VAL A 334 -43.77 25.97 46.93
N PRO A 335 -44.19 27.05 46.26
CA PRO A 335 -45.58 27.19 45.84
C PRO A 335 -46.03 25.96 45.04
N ARG A 336 -47.09 25.29 45.50
CA ARG A 336 -47.70 24.10 44.89
C ARG A 336 -46.81 22.87 44.70
N HIS A 337 -45.68 22.77 45.40
CA HIS A 337 -44.80 21.61 45.30
C HIS A 337 -43.99 21.36 46.58
N ALA A 338 -43.67 20.10 46.82
CA ALA A 338 -42.85 19.66 47.93
C ALA A 338 -41.67 18.82 47.43
N ALA A 339 -40.52 19.02 48.07
CA ALA A 339 -39.28 18.34 47.74
C ALA A 339 -38.48 18.11 49.02
N LEU A 340 -37.26 17.60 48.89
CA LEU A 340 -36.36 17.44 50.02
C LEU A 340 -34.96 17.93 49.71
N GLN A 341 -34.20 18.12 50.78
CA GLN A 341 -32.80 18.47 50.75
C GLN A 341 -32.01 17.43 51.55
N ILE A 342 -30.89 16.96 51.02
CA ILE A 342 -29.93 16.14 51.79
C ILE A 342 -28.62 16.89 51.95
N TYR A 343 -27.95 16.69 53.08
CA TYR A 343 -26.59 17.19 53.27
C TYR A 343 -25.58 16.18 52.72
N LEU A 344 -24.94 16.53 51.60
CA LEU A 344 -23.98 15.68 50.90
C LEU A 344 -22.85 16.56 50.33
N ASP A 345 -21.61 16.08 50.40
CA ASP A 345 -20.41 16.80 49.93
C ASP A 345 -20.27 18.21 50.53
N GLY A 346 -20.60 18.36 51.81
CA GLY A 346 -20.47 19.63 52.55
C GLY A 346 -21.54 20.68 52.23
N ARG A 347 -22.55 20.35 51.41
CA ARG A 347 -23.65 21.27 51.05
C ARG A 347 -25.01 20.61 51.06
N TRP A 348 -26.05 21.43 51.12
CA TRP A 348 -27.42 20.97 50.91
C TRP A 348 -27.68 20.78 49.41
N ARG A 349 -28.19 19.61 49.04
CA ARG A 349 -28.55 19.22 47.67
C ARG A 349 -30.06 19.10 47.58
N PHE A 350 -30.68 19.81 46.65
CA PHE A 350 -32.12 19.63 46.37
C PHE A 350 -32.34 18.28 45.69
N LEU A 351 -33.43 17.60 46.03
CA LEU A 351 -33.85 16.38 45.35
C LEU A 351 -35.30 16.49 44.93
N GLU A 352 -35.53 16.37 43.62
CA GLU A 352 -36.85 16.15 43.08
C GLU A 352 -37.32 14.72 43.40
N ALA A 353 -38.55 14.57 43.90
CA ALA A 353 -39.15 13.28 44.24
C ALA A 353 -40.27 12.88 43.25
N THR A 354 -40.79 13.83 42.47
CA THR A 354 -41.86 13.60 41.48
C THR A 354 -41.33 13.67 40.06
N ILE A 355 -40.66 12.61 39.61
CA ILE A 355 -40.29 12.47 38.20
C ILE A 355 -41.29 11.52 37.57
N HIS A 356 -42.14 12.06 36.71
CA HIS A 356 -43.19 11.31 36.02
C HIS A 356 -42.89 11.25 34.52
N PHE A 357 -43.23 10.11 33.93
CA PHE A 357 -43.18 9.90 32.49
C PHE A 357 -44.63 9.96 31.96
N ASP A 358 -44.84 10.74 30.89
CA ASP A 358 -46.16 11.13 30.37
C ASP A 358 -47.06 9.97 29.90
N ASP A 359 -46.55 8.73 29.86
CA ASP A 359 -47.24 7.54 29.35
C ASP A 359 -47.83 6.63 30.44
N GLY A 360 -47.68 6.96 31.73
CA GLY A 360 -48.24 6.19 32.84
C GLY A 360 -47.66 4.77 32.99
N GLY A 361 -46.49 4.51 32.38
CA GLY A 361 -45.73 3.27 32.52
C GLY A 361 -44.54 3.40 33.48
N ASP A 362 -43.99 2.26 33.91
CA ASP A 362 -42.76 2.18 34.70
C ASP A 362 -41.65 3.04 34.08
N ALA A 363 -40.84 3.70 34.92
CA ALA A 363 -39.65 4.40 34.45
C ALA A 363 -38.78 3.45 33.60
N PRO A 364 -38.29 3.88 32.42
CA PRO A 364 -37.51 3.00 31.56
C PRO A 364 -36.27 2.51 32.31
N CYS A 365 -35.85 1.25 32.10
CA CYS A 365 -34.74 0.69 32.87
C CYS A 365 -33.47 1.58 32.82
N SER A 366 -33.24 2.26 31.70
CA SER A 366 -32.16 3.25 31.52
C SER A 366 -32.19 4.40 32.53
N PHE A 367 -33.37 4.80 33.00
CA PHE A 367 -33.57 5.83 34.03
C PHE A 367 -32.86 5.48 35.33
N TYR A 368 -33.01 4.25 35.83
CA TYR A 368 -32.36 3.85 37.09
C TYR A 368 -30.84 3.91 37.02
N SER A 369 -30.25 3.56 35.86
CA SER A 369 -28.80 3.62 35.67
C SER A 369 -28.24 5.04 35.58
N SER A 370 -29.04 6.01 35.12
CA SER A 370 -28.64 7.42 35.01
C SER A 370 -29.06 8.27 36.21
N LEU A 371 -29.94 7.74 37.05
CA LEU A 371 -30.43 8.41 38.25
C LEU A 371 -29.30 8.62 39.25
N THR A 372 -29.13 9.88 39.63
CA THR A 372 -28.15 10.36 40.61
C THR A 372 -28.73 11.54 41.38
N VAL A 373 -28.17 11.83 42.55
CA VAL A 373 -28.45 13.06 43.32
C VAL A 373 -28.23 14.31 42.45
N ASP A 374 -27.19 14.30 41.61
CA ASP A 374 -26.91 15.37 40.63
C ASP A 374 -28.05 15.56 39.63
N TYR A 375 -28.61 14.46 39.12
CA TYR A 375 -29.74 14.49 38.20
C TYR A 375 -30.98 15.07 38.90
N LEU A 376 -31.30 14.57 40.10
CA LEU A 376 -32.45 15.06 40.89
C LEU A 376 -32.34 16.55 41.24
N GLU A 377 -31.13 17.01 41.60
CA GLU A 377 -30.89 18.43 41.89
C GLU A 377 -31.09 19.30 40.65
N ARG A 378 -30.57 18.87 39.49
CA ARG A 378 -30.78 19.61 38.23
C ARG A 378 -32.25 19.66 37.85
N THR A 379 -32.97 18.55 38.01
CA THR A 379 -34.41 18.50 37.70
C THR A 379 -35.18 19.50 38.57
N PHE A 380 -34.94 19.52 39.88
CA PHE A 380 -35.57 20.50 40.77
C PHE A 380 -35.21 21.94 40.38
N LEU A 381 -33.93 22.24 40.18
CA LEU A 381 -33.47 23.59 39.86
C LEU A 381 -34.01 24.07 38.50
N ASN A 382 -34.20 23.19 37.52
CA ASN A 382 -34.80 23.58 36.25
C ASN A 382 -36.26 24.05 36.38
N GLY A 383 -37.02 23.47 37.32
CA GLY A 383 -38.41 23.85 37.58
C GLY A 383 -38.56 25.04 38.55
N TYR A 384 -37.65 25.15 39.53
CA TYR A 384 -37.85 26.02 40.71
C TYR A 384 -36.66 26.97 41.00
N SER A 385 -35.76 27.19 40.03
CA SER A 385 -34.66 28.15 40.21
C SER A 385 -35.17 29.56 40.53
N GLY A 386 -34.63 30.16 41.59
CA GLY A 386 -34.99 31.51 42.03
C GLY A 386 -36.33 31.61 42.79
N VAL A 387 -37.02 30.49 43.03
CA VAL A 387 -38.26 30.46 43.81
C VAL A 387 -37.93 30.51 45.30
N THR A 388 -38.71 31.28 46.07
CA THR A 388 -38.60 31.29 47.53
C THR A 388 -39.12 29.96 48.07
N TYR A 389 -38.32 29.31 48.92
CA TYR A 389 -38.66 28.03 49.53
C TYR A 389 -38.55 28.09 51.05
N TYR A 390 -39.31 27.25 51.72
CA TYR A 390 -39.26 27.06 53.16
C TYR A 390 -38.77 25.66 53.49
N TYR A 391 -38.21 25.47 54.69
CA TYR A 391 -37.68 24.16 55.07
C TYR A 391 -37.79 23.87 56.56
N ASP A 392 -37.78 22.59 56.91
CA ASP A 392 -37.57 22.10 58.28
C ASP A 392 -36.77 20.78 58.25
N GLU A 393 -35.88 20.56 59.21
CA GLU A 393 -34.94 19.41 59.23
C GLU A 393 -35.59 18.19 59.90
N VAL A 394 -35.77 17.08 59.18
CA VAL A 394 -36.36 15.83 59.67
C VAL A 394 -35.55 15.24 60.82
#